data_AF-A0A0C3CFB0-F1
#
_entry.id   AF-A0A0C3CFB0-F1
#
_cell.length_a   1.000
_cell.length_b   1.000
_cell.length_c   1.000
_cell.angle_alpha   90.00
_cell.angle_beta   90.00
_cell.angle_gamma   90.00
#
_symmetry.space_group_name_H-M   'P 1'
#
loop_
_entity.id
_entity.type
_entity.pdbx_description
1 polymer ?
#
loop_
_entity_poly.entity_id
_entity_poly.type
_entity_poly.pdbx_seq_one_letter_code
_entity_poly.pdbx_strand_id
1 'polypeptide(L)'
;MTNANAEPVSIEDLLYVLTHVFLPPKLPQEDDYDAGHEFALCRFAYNASLDFAPLLPAVQERNWSSVSRMIKMLLKATSVLDKDELVNKILGLRCEDVYTFHIHAQNAALILRRLQDSMVFEVFEVSPPPEAVMTVQGKLICSYPGPAVELPRDVAQDPAFVEQLVSFLMHMDIDRLRGAEATTVKAGSQVPETRGTTHPRYISQLLIMILRGMGKEATVNRITKRIADDVCWHNAEKPWRSRFGLCSV
;
A
#
# COMPACT_ATOMS: atom_id res chain seq x y z
N MET A 1 2.31 25.12 22.38
CA MET A 1 3.12 24.23 23.23
C MET A 1 3.77 23.21 22.31
N THR A 2 5.04 23.46 21.99
CA THR A 2 5.86 22.68 21.07
C THR A 2 6.19 21.32 21.67
N ASN A 3 5.81 20.23 21.00
CA ASN A 3 6.15 18.86 21.39
C ASN A 3 7.67 18.66 21.23
N ALA A 4 8.40 18.92 22.30
CA ALA A 4 9.84 18.78 22.40
C ALA A 4 10.26 17.33 22.71
N ASN A 5 9.82 16.36 21.90
CA ASN A 5 10.25 14.95 21.96
C ASN A 5 10.11 14.26 20.60
N ALA A 6 10.52 14.93 19.52
CA ALA A 6 10.83 14.25 18.28
C ALA A 6 12.33 13.96 18.31
N GLU A 7 12.72 12.68 18.32
CA GLU A 7 14.11 12.31 18.04
C GLU A 7 14.56 13.02 16.75
N PRO A 8 15.79 13.57 16.73
CA PRO A 8 16.30 14.24 15.53
C PRO A 8 16.28 13.25 14.38
N VAL A 9 15.66 13.64 13.26
CA VAL A 9 15.62 12.82 12.03
C VAL A 9 17.06 12.53 11.61
N SER A 10 17.39 11.25 11.42
CA SER A 10 18.74 10.86 11.02
C SER A 10 19.08 11.46 9.65
N ILE A 11 20.36 11.72 9.40
CA ILE A 11 20.83 12.10 8.06
C ILE A 11 20.47 11.00 7.05
N GLU A 12 20.51 9.73 7.48
CA GLU A 12 20.18 8.56 6.67
C GLU A 12 18.68 8.56 6.28
N ASP A 13 17.79 8.85 7.24
CA ASP A 13 16.35 9.00 6.98
C ASP A 13 16.07 10.12 5.96
N LEU A 14 16.76 11.27 6.09
CA LEU A 14 16.60 12.39 5.16
C LEU A 14 17.09 12.04 3.75
N LEU A 15 18.22 11.33 3.65
CA LEU A 15 18.72 10.85 2.36
C LEU A 15 17.77 9.84 1.73
N TYR A 16 17.16 8.98 2.53
CA TYR A 16 16.15 8.04 2.07
C TYR A 16 14.91 8.76 1.52
N VAL A 17 14.37 9.72 2.28
CA VAL A 17 13.25 10.58 1.83
C VAL A 17 13.63 11.33 0.56
N LEU A 18 14.83 11.91 0.50
CA LEU A 18 15.29 12.62 -0.69
C LEU A 18 15.33 11.71 -1.92
N THR A 19 15.84 10.50 -1.75
CA THR A 19 15.97 9.49 -2.80
C THR A 19 14.61 9.05 -3.32
N HIS A 20 13.69 8.71 -2.42
CA HIS A 20 12.39 8.12 -2.79
C HIS A 20 11.29 9.13 -3.09
N VAL A 21 11.42 10.40 -2.68
CA VAL A 21 10.40 11.45 -2.95
C VAL A 21 10.82 12.39 -4.08
N PHE A 22 12.10 12.75 -4.18
CA PHE A 22 12.57 13.76 -5.13
C PHE A 22 13.37 13.20 -6.31
N LEU A 23 13.76 11.92 -6.25
CA LEU A 23 14.47 11.21 -7.32
C LEU A 23 15.67 12.00 -7.88
N PRO A 24 16.76 12.19 -7.10
CA PRO A 24 17.95 12.89 -7.58
C PRO A 24 18.59 12.16 -8.77
N PRO A 25 19.41 12.84 -9.60
CA PRO A 25 20.02 12.23 -10.79
C PRO A 25 20.86 10.97 -10.56
N LYS A 26 21.37 10.78 -9.33
CA LYS A 26 22.10 9.57 -8.92
C LYS A 26 21.23 8.79 -7.94
N LEU A 27 20.62 7.72 -8.44
CA LEU A 27 19.81 6.81 -7.65
C LEU A 27 20.64 5.57 -7.23
N PRO A 28 20.28 4.92 -6.12
CA PRO A 28 20.88 3.65 -5.73
C PRO A 28 20.72 2.61 -6.85
N GLN A 29 21.62 1.65 -6.89
CA GLN A 29 21.67 0.61 -7.93
C GLN A 29 21.31 -0.78 -7.39
N GLU A 30 20.93 -0.84 -6.10
CA GLU A 30 20.54 -2.03 -5.36
C GLU A 30 19.36 -1.69 -4.43
N ASP A 31 18.57 -2.72 -4.07
CA ASP A 31 17.44 -2.58 -3.15
C ASP A 31 17.91 -2.04 -1.79
N ASP A 32 17.40 -0.88 -1.42
CA ASP A 32 17.74 -0.15 -0.20
C ASP A 32 16.63 -0.26 0.86
N TYR A 33 15.77 -1.29 0.76
CA TYR A 33 14.69 -1.51 1.70
C TYR A 33 15.19 -1.57 3.14
N ASP A 34 14.65 -0.70 3.98
CA ASP A 34 14.80 -0.76 5.42
C ASP A 34 13.50 -0.33 6.10
N ALA A 35 13.04 -1.11 7.07
CA ALA A 35 11.78 -0.86 7.75
C ALA A 35 11.78 0.44 8.57
N GLY A 36 12.94 0.83 9.12
CA GLY A 36 13.11 2.09 9.83
C GLY A 36 13.02 3.28 8.90
N HIS A 37 13.70 3.22 7.75
CA HIS A 37 13.62 4.25 6.71
C HIS A 37 12.21 4.38 6.10
N GLU A 38 11.50 3.27 5.86
CA GLU A 38 10.10 3.27 5.40
C GLU A 38 9.16 3.93 6.43
N PHE A 39 9.38 3.67 7.72
CA PHE A 39 8.68 4.35 8.81
C PHE A 39 8.97 5.86 8.80
N ALA A 40 10.23 6.26 8.63
CA ALA A 40 10.63 7.66 8.53
C ALA A 40 9.99 8.36 7.32
N LEU A 41 9.93 7.68 6.18
CA LEU A 41 9.26 8.14 4.96
C LEU A 41 7.76 8.35 5.18
N CYS A 42 7.07 7.37 5.78
CA CYS A 42 5.66 7.48 6.12
C CYS A 42 5.40 8.62 7.13
N ARG A 43 6.31 8.80 8.11
CA ARG A 43 6.23 9.88 9.10
C ARG A 43 6.42 11.24 8.45
N PHE A 44 7.36 11.37 7.51
CA PHE A 44 7.56 12.58 6.72
C PHE A 44 6.31 12.92 5.92
N ALA A 45 5.74 11.96 5.20
CA ALA A 45 4.50 12.16 4.43
C ALA A 45 3.32 12.56 5.33
N TYR A 46 3.21 11.97 6.52
CA TYR A 46 2.18 12.33 7.50
C TYR A 46 2.34 13.79 7.96
N ASN A 47 3.54 14.19 8.38
CA ASN A 47 3.81 15.56 8.81
C ASN A 47 3.55 16.57 7.68
N ALA A 48 4.06 16.28 6.47
CA ALA A 48 3.80 17.12 5.30
C ALA A 48 2.29 17.25 5.00
N SER A 49 1.51 16.18 5.21
CA SER A 49 0.04 16.26 5.06
C SER A 49 -0.61 17.20 6.08
N LEU A 50 -0.08 17.27 7.31
CA LEU A 50 -0.58 18.16 8.34
C LEU A 50 -0.19 19.61 8.05
N ASP A 51 1.06 19.84 7.62
CA ASP A 51 1.56 21.17 7.28
C ASP A 51 0.89 21.75 6.03
N PHE A 52 0.43 20.89 5.11
CA PHE A 52 -0.30 21.29 3.92
C PHE A 52 -1.76 21.65 4.19
N ALA A 53 -2.40 21.06 5.21
CA ALA A 53 -3.83 21.24 5.46
C ALA A 53 -4.24 22.72 5.67
N PRO A 54 -3.51 23.55 6.45
CA PRO A 54 -3.83 24.97 6.63
C PRO A 54 -3.66 25.83 5.38
N LEU A 55 -2.99 25.33 4.34
CA LEU A 55 -2.80 26.03 3.08
C LEU A 55 -4.00 25.88 2.13
N LEU A 56 -4.94 24.98 2.47
CA LEU A 56 -6.13 24.71 1.68
C LEU A 56 -7.30 25.63 2.05
N PRO A 57 -8.18 25.97 1.09
CA PRO A 57 -9.48 26.55 1.39
C PRO A 57 -10.30 25.64 2.33
N ALA A 58 -11.10 26.21 3.23
CA ALA A 58 -11.82 25.49 4.29
C ALA A 58 -12.64 24.26 3.82
N VAL A 59 -13.21 24.30 2.62
CA VAL A 59 -13.95 23.16 2.04
C VAL A 59 -13.01 22.00 1.68
N GLN A 60 -11.83 22.32 1.14
CA GLN A 60 -10.83 21.33 0.76
C GLN A 60 -10.07 20.79 1.97
N GLU A 61 -9.83 21.63 2.98
CA GLU A 61 -9.24 21.23 4.26
C GLU A 61 -10.02 20.08 4.93
N ARG A 62 -11.36 20.17 4.95
CA ARG A 62 -12.21 19.10 5.49
C ARG A 62 -12.00 17.78 4.74
N ASN A 63 -11.96 17.81 3.41
CA ASN A 63 -11.73 16.61 2.61
C ASN A 63 -10.30 16.07 2.80
N TRP A 64 -9.33 16.98 2.96
CA TRP A 64 -7.94 16.65 3.20
C TRP A 64 -7.71 15.97 4.56
N SER A 65 -8.52 16.29 5.57
CA SER A 65 -8.45 15.62 6.88
C SER A 65 -8.58 14.09 6.79
N SER A 66 -9.35 13.59 5.81
CA SER A 66 -9.46 12.15 5.52
C SER A 66 -8.16 11.58 4.94
N VAL A 67 -7.44 12.35 4.12
CA VAL A 67 -6.12 11.97 3.60
C VAL A 67 -5.09 11.91 4.74
N SER A 68 -5.01 12.94 5.58
CA SER A 68 -4.10 12.95 6.73
C SER A 68 -4.39 11.80 7.70
N ARG A 69 -5.67 11.49 7.93
CA ARG A 69 -6.09 10.33 8.74
C ARG A 69 -5.67 9.02 8.10
N MET A 70 -5.85 8.85 6.78
CA MET A 70 -5.41 7.65 6.08
C MET A 70 -3.89 7.46 6.18
N ILE A 71 -3.08 8.51 5.95
CA ILE A 71 -1.62 8.45 6.07
C ILE A 71 -1.21 8.14 7.53
N LYS A 72 -1.91 8.70 8.51
CA LYS A 72 -1.71 8.36 9.93
C LYS A 72 -1.94 6.88 10.20
N MET A 73 -2.97 6.30 9.59
CA MET A 73 -3.28 4.88 9.75
C MET A 73 -2.21 4.01 9.08
N LEU A 74 -1.73 4.40 7.91
CA LEU A 74 -0.59 3.75 7.25
C LEU A 74 0.66 3.77 8.14
N LEU A 75 1.00 4.93 8.72
CA LEU A 75 2.13 5.06 9.66
C LEU A 75 1.97 4.16 10.91
N LYS A 76 0.74 3.94 11.37
CA LYS A 76 0.46 3.00 12.46
C LYS A 76 0.48 1.54 12.01
N ALA A 77 0.21 1.27 10.73
CA ALA A 77 0.28 -0.07 10.17
C ALA A 77 1.72 -0.49 9.86
N THR A 78 2.63 0.46 9.61
CA THR A 78 4.08 0.21 9.50
C THR A 78 4.72 -0.19 10.82
N SER A 79 4.09 0.09 11.97
CA SER A 79 4.49 -0.51 13.24
C SER A 79 3.86 -1.89 13.40
N VAL A 80 4.57 -2.83 14.01
CA VAL A 80 4.04 -4.18 14.30
C VAL A 80 2.78 -4.04 15.15
N LEU A 81 1.64 -4.45 14.60
CA LEU A 81 0.36 -4.48 15.31
C LEU A 81 0.03 -5.92 15.69
N ASP A 82 -0.28 -6.11 16.96
CA ASP A 82 -0.82 -7.38 17.44
C ASP A 82 -2.20 -7.66 16.80
N LYS A 83 -2.54 -8.94 16.67
CA LYS A 83 -3.80 -9.40 16.08
C LYS A 83 -4.99 -8.75 16.78
N ASP A 84 -5.00 -8.74 18.11
CA ASP A 84 -6.14 -8.25 18.88
C ASP A 84 -6.27 -6.72 18.77
N GLU A 85 -5.15 -6.01 18.72
CA GLU A 85 -5.16 -4.56 18.48
C GLU A 85 -5.73 -4.24 17.10
N LEU A 86 -5.38 -5.03 16.09
CA LEU A 86 -5.86 -4.83 14.73
C LEU A 86 -7.36 -5.12 14.58
N VAL A 87 -7.85 -6.21 15.20
CA VAL A 87 -9.29 -6.53 15.27
C VAL A 87 -10.05 -5.38 15.91
N ASN A 88 -9.58 -4.89 17.07
CA ASN A 88 -10.22 -3.78 17.77
C ASN A 88 -10.22 -2.49 16.93
N LYS A 89 -9.16 -2.23 16.17
CA LYS A 89 -9.10 -1.08 15.24
C LYS A 89 -10.14 -1.17 14.14
N ILE A 90 -10.30 -2.33 13.49
CA ILE A 90 -11.27 -2.52 12.41
C ILE A 90 -12.71 -2.42 12.95
N LEU A 91 -13.00 -3.05 14.08
CA LEU A 91 -14.31 -2.96 14.74
C LEU A 91 -14.64 -1.53 15.19
N GLY A 92 -13.61 -0.77 15.58
CA GLY A 92 -13.72 0.63 16.00
C GLY A 92 -13.88 1.66 14.88
N LEU A 93 -13.84 1.24 13.59
CA LEU A 93 -13.98 2.16 12.46
C LEU A 93 -15.37 2.84 12.46
N ARG A 94 -15.34 4.17 12.45
CA ARG A 94 -16.49 5.08 12.36
C ARG A 94 -16.82 5.37 10.91
N CYS A 95 -18.01 5.91 10.66
CA CYS A 95 -18.39 6.40 9.34
C CYS A 95 -17.31 7.35 8.78
N GLU A 96 -16.97 7.18 7.51
CA GLU A 96 -15.90 7.88 6.78
C GLU A 96 -14.48 7.57 7.24
N ASP A 97 -14.26 6.65 8.19
CA ASP A 97 -12.92 6.14 8.48
C ASP A 97 -12.38 5.31 7.30
N VAL A 98 -11.07 5.41 7.10
CA VAL A 98 -10.33 4.64 6.10
C VAL A 98 -9.18 3.94 6.80
N TYR A 99 -9.06 2.63 6.57
CA TYR A 99 -7.94 1.83 7.03
C TYR A 99 -7.22 1.22 5.85
N THR A 100 -5.90 1.20 5.88
CA THR A 100 -5.06 0.69 4.78
C THR A 100 -4.16 -0.42 5.28
N PHE A 101 -4.14 -1.53 4.55
CA PHE A 101 -3.20 -2.64 4.72
C PHE A 101 -2.23 -2.64 3.56
N HIS A 102 -0.94 -2.71 3.86
CA HIS A 102 0.07 -3.13 2.90
C HIS A 102 0.37 -4.60 3.15
N ILE A 103 0.17 -5.43 2.12
CA ILE A 103 0.35 -6.89 2.17
C ILE A 103 1.60 -7.19 1.35
N HIS A 104 2.75 -7.10 2.01
CA HIS A 104 4.08 -7.04 1.40
C HIS A 104 4.35 -8.28 0.56
N ALA A 105 4.11 -9.47 1.11
CA ALA A 105 4.39 -10.72 0.40
C ALA A 105 3.54 -10.91 -0.87
N GLN A 106 2.35 -10.29 -0.96
CA GLN A 106 1.45 -10.42 -2.10
C GLN A 106 1.47 -9.21 -3.06
N ASN A 107 2.35 -8.21 -2.86
CA ASN A 107 2.39 -7.00 -3.69
C ASN A 107 1.00 -6.33 -3.83
N ALA A 108 0.23 -6.35 -2.75
CA ALA A 108 -1.14 -5.87 -2.74
C ALA A 108 -1.36 -4.92 -1.56
N ALA A 109 -2.22 -3.94 -1.75
CA ALA A 109 -2.76 -3.14 -0.68
C ALA A 109 -4.28 -3.30 -0.63
N LEU A 110 -4.83 -3.30 0.58
CA LEU A 110 -6.27 -3.37 0.83
C LEU A 110 -6.68 -2.09 1.57
N ILE A 111 -7.65 -1.37 1.00
CA ILE A 111 -8.25 -0.21 1.64
C ILE A 111 -9.65 -0.59 2.13
N LEU A 112 -9.89 -0.42 3.42
CA LEU A 112 -11.20 -0.51 4.03
C LEU A 112 -11.76 0.90 4.17
N ARG A 113 -12.90 1.18 3.54
CA ARG A 113 -13.63 2.44 3.73
C ARG A 113 -14.94 2.15 4.44
N ARG A 114 -15.11 2.75 5.61
CA ARG A 114 -16.36 2.64 6.36
C ARG A 114 -17.35 3.68 5.84
N LEU A 115 -18.47 3.23 5.28
CA LEU A 115 -19.60 4.08 4.90
C LEU A 115 -20.61 4.14 6.05
N GLN A 116 -21.81 4.67 5.82
CA GLN A 116 -22.86 4.70 6.84
C GLN A 116 -23.39 3.29 7.12
N ASP A 117 -23.87 2.60 6.09
CA ASP A 117 -24.55 1.29 6.21
C ASP A 117 -23.74 0.12 5.68
N SER A 118 -22.52 0.37 5.19
CA SER A 118 -21.66 -0.66 4.60
C SER A 118 -20.17 -0.38 4.83
N MET A 119 -19.34 -1.33 4.44
CA MET A 119 -17.89 -1.19 4.36
C MET A 119 -17.43 -1.62 2.97
N VAL A 120 -16.62 -0.78 2.33
CA VAL A 120 -16.04 -1.05 1.01
C VAL A 120 -14.60 -1.51 1.16
N PHE A 121 -14.28 -2.61 0.49
CA PHE A 121 -12.99 -3.26 0.43
C PHE A 121 -12.43 -3.04 -0.97
N GLU A 122 -11.33 -2.29 -1.09
CA GLU A 122 -10.72 -1.96 -2.37
C GLU A 122 -9.30 -2.49 -2.44
N VAL A 123 -8.99 -3.26 -3.48
CA VAL A 123 -7.66 -3.83 -3.67
C VAL A 123 -6.86 -3.00 -4.66
N PHE A 124 -5.59 -2.80 -4.34
CA PHE A 124 -4.59 -2.12 -5.15
C PHE A 124 -3.41 -3.05 -5.37
N GLU A 125 -2.88 -3.07 -6.59
CA GLU A 125 -1.56 -3.63 -6.86
C GLU A 125 -0.51 -2.55 -6.52
N VAL A 126 0.46 -2.89 -5.66
CA VAL A 126 1.39 -1.90 -5.12
C VAL A 126 2.44 -1.52 -6.16
N SER A 127 3.04 -2.54 -6.78
CA SER A 127 4.12 -2.38 -7.76
C SER A 127 3.81 -3.18 -9.02
N PRO A 128 3.93 -2.57 -10.22
CA PRO A 128 3.74 -3.29 -11.46
C PRO A 128 4.85 -4.34 -11.70
N PRO A 129 4.58 -5.36 -12.51
CA PRO A 129 5.58 -6.35 -12.89
C PRO A 129 6.74 -5.70 -13.66
N PRO A 130 8.00 -6.10 -13.38
CA PRO A 130 9.18 -5.53 -14.06
C PRO A 130 9.07 -5.55 -15.58
N GLU A 131 8.46 -6.59 -16.15
CA GLU A 131 8.29 -6.73 -17.59
C GLU A 131 7.44 -5.59 -18.15
N ALA A 132 6.36 -5.20 -17.44
CA ALA A 132 5.50 -4.10 -17.87
C ALA A 132 6.22 -2.75 -17.79
N VAL A 133 7.11 -2.57 -16.81
CA VAL A 133 7.91 -1.35 -16.65
C VAL A 133 9.00 -1.25 -17.71
N MET A 134 9.69 -2.35 -18.00
CA MET A 134 10.80 -2.37 -18.95
C MET A 134 10.35 -2.31 -20.42
N THR A 135 9.12 -2.75 -20.72
CA THR A 135 8.60 -2.78 -22.10
C THR A 135 7.87 -1.50 -22.52
N VAL A 136 7.39 -0.70 -21.56
CA VAL A 136 6.64 0.51 -21.89
C VAL A 136 7.56 1.61 -22.40
N GLN A 137 7.24 2.14 -23.58
CA GLN A 137 7.86 3.39 -24.05
C GLN A 137 7.17 4.56 -23.34
N GLY A 138 7.86 5.17 -22.37
CA GLY A 138 7.35 6.31 -21.60
C GLY A 138 6.84 5.91 -20.22
N LYS A 139 5.55 6.18 -19.93
CA LYS A 139 4.96 5.98 -18.59
C LYS A 139 3.95 4.85 -18.59
N LEU A 140 3.96 4.05 -17.54
CA LEU A 140 3.00 2.98 -17.34
C LEU A 140 1.63 3.57 -16.98
N ILE A 141 0.57 3.12 -17.64
CA ILE A 141 -0.79 3.55 -17.34
C ILE A 141 -1.41 2.52 -16.39
N CYS A 142 -1.63 2.92 -15.15
CA CYS A 142 -2.24 2.07 -14.12
C CYS A 142 -3.60 2.63 -13.71
N SER A 143 -4.57 1.75 -13.50
CA SER A 143 -5.91 2.11 -13.03
C SER A 143 -6.15 1.57 -11.62
N TYR A 144 -6.67 2.44 -10.75
CA TYR A 144 -6.91 2.12 -9.34
C TYR A 144 -8.26 2.63 -8.85
N PRO A 145 -8.90 2.00 -7.86
CA PRO A 145 -8.60 0.67 -7.35
C PRO A 145 -8.86 -0.42 -8.41
N GLY A 146 -8.33 -1.61 -8.16
CA GLY A 146 -8.66 -2.82 -8.89
C GLY A 146 -10.07 -3.31 -8.55
N PRO A 147 -10.24 -4.58 -8.16
CA PRO A 147 -11.52 -5.08 -7.67
C PRO A 147 -11.93 -4.42 -6.35
N ALA A 148 -13.24 -4.18 -6.21
CA ALA A 148 -13.82 -3.61 -5.00
C ALA A 148 -15.13 -4.31 -4.62
N VAL A 149 -15.34 -4.54 -3.33
CA VAL A 149 -16.50 -5.24 -2.79
C VAL A 149 -17.11 -4.42 -1.66
N GLU A 150 -18.43 -4.36 -1.63
CA GLU A 150 -19.20 -3.72 -0.57
C GLU A 150 -19.87 -4.80 0.26
N LEU A 151 -19.60 -4.78 1.57
CA LEU A 151 -20.28 -5.61 2.56
C LEU A 151 -21.25 -4.77 3.39
N PRO A 152 -22.46 -5.27 3.69
CA PRO A 152 -23.33 -4.70 4.70
C PRO A 152 -22.60 -4.53 6.03
N ARG A 153 -22.92 -3.47 6.78
CA ARG A 153 -22.24 -3.14 8.04
C ARG A 153 -22.30 -4.27 9.06
N ASP A 154 -23.45 -4.90 9.21
CA ASP A 154 -23.69 -6.01 10.14
C ASP A 154 -22.76 -7.20 9.87
N VAL A 155 -22.49 -7.48 8.59
CA VAL A 155 -21.51 -8.51 8.19
C VAL A 155 -20.08 -8.02 8.39
N ALA A 156 -19.77 -6.80 7.92
CA ALA A 156 -18.40 -6.26 7.92
C ALA A 156 -17.86 -5.91 9.32
N GLN A 157 -18.75 -5.65 10.28
CA GLN A 157 -18.41 -5.40 11.69
C GLN A 157 -18.76 -6.58 12.61
N ASP A 158 -19.08 -7.75 12.04
CA ASP A 158 -19.20 -8.97 12.84
C ASP A 158 -17.82 -9.35 13.43
N PRO A 159 -17.70 -9.52 14.77
CA PRO A 159 -16.41 -9.81 15.39
C PRO A 159 -15.74 -11.08 14.88
N ALA A 160 -16.51 -12.14 14.60
CA ALA A 160 -15.95 -13.40 14.12
C ALA A 160 -15.42 -13.25 12.68
N PHE A 161 -16.17 -12.55 11.82
CA PHE A 161 -15.69 -12.21 10.48
C PHE A 161 -14.40 -11.38 10.52
N VAL A 162 -14.36 -10.31 11.32
CA VAL A 162 -13.19 -9.43 11.42
C VAL A 162 -11.97 -10.20 11.94
N GLU A 163 -12.15 -11.10 12.91
CA GLU A 163 -11.06 -11.91 13.42
C GLU A 163 -10.46 -12.83 12.33
N GLN A 164 -11.32 -13.48 11.54
CA GLN A 164 -10.86 -14.33 10.43
C GLN A 164 -10.20 -13.50 9.32
N LEU A 165 -10.75 -12.33 8.99
CA LEU A 165 -10.15 -11.42 8.02
C LEU A 165 -8.76 -10.98 8.46
N VAL A 166 -8.61 -10.54 9.71
CA VAL A 166 -7.31 -10.12 10.25
C VAL A 166 -6.32 -11.28 10.24
N SER A 167 -6.74 -12.46 10.70
CA SER A 167 -5.91 -13.66 10.66
C SER A 167 -5.43 -13.95 9.23
N PHE A 168 -6.34 -13.95 8.26
CA PHE A 168 -6.02 -14.15 6.85
C PHE A 168 -5.00 -13.11 6.34
N LEU A 169 -5.22 -11.82 6.61
CA LEU A 169 -4.34 -10.75 6.16
C LEU A 169 -2.94 -10.84 6.76
N MET A 170 -2.82 -11.19 8.05
CA MET A 170 -1.52 -11.39 8.70
C MET A 170 -0.74 -12.55 8.09
N HIS A 171 -1.41 -13.67 7.79
CA HIS A 171 -0.77 -14.79 7.09
C HIS A 171 -0.34 -14.38 5.68
N MET A 172 -1.20 -13.68 4.94
CA MET A 172 -0.87 -13.24 3.58
C MET A 172 0.25 -12.20 3.52
N ASP A 173 0.47 -11.42 4.57
CA ASP A 173 1.54 -10.42 4.64
C ASP A 173 2.93 -11.07 4.83
N ILE A 174 2.98 -12.21 5.54
CA ILE A 174 4.23 -12.93 5.87
C ILE A 174 4.49 -14.09 4.90
N ASP A 175 3.45 -14.88 4.59
CA ASP A 175 3.61 -16.14 3.87
C ASP A 175 3.81 -15.91 2.37
N ARG A 176 4.91 -16.46 1.85
CA ARG A 176 5.16 -16.51 0.40
C ARG A 176 4.48 -17.76 -0.16
N LEU A 177 3.35 -17.55 -0.84
CA LEU A 177 2.56 -18.63 -1.39
C LEU A 177 3.09 -19.10 -2.75
N ARG A 178 3.31 -20.41 -2.88
CA ARG A 178 3.75 -21.04 -4.12
C ARG A 178 2.76 -20.75 -5.25
N GLY A 179 3.25 -20.22 -6.37
CA GLY A 179 2.46 -19.93 -7.57
C GLY A 179 1.97 -18.48 -7.72
N ALA A 180 2.21 -17.62 -6.72
CA ALA A 180 2.14 -16.17 -6.91
C ALA A 180 3.51 -15.53 -7.13
N GLU A 181 4.60 -16.25 -6.84
CA GLU A 181 5.96 -15.83 -7.18
C GLU A 181 6.11 -15.68 -8.70
N ALA A 182 6.82 -14.64 -9.14
CA ALA A 182 7.27 -14.57 -10.52
C ALA A 182 8.15 -15.79 -10.82
N THR A 183 8.00 -16.40 -11.98
CA THR A 183 8.81 -17.54 -12.41
C THR A 183 9.47 -17.25 -13.75
N THR A 184 10.74 -17.63 -13.87
CA THR A 184 11.48 -17.60 -15.14
C THR A 184 11.80 -19.01 -15.58
N VAL A 185 11.86 -19.21 -16.90
CA VAL A 185 12.39 -20.46 -17.46
C VAL A 185 13.90 -20.31 -17.60
N LYS A 186 14.66 -21.06 -16.79
CA LYS A 186 16.12 -21.17 -16.93
C LYS A 186 16.47 -22.61 -17.28
N ALA A 187 17.21 -22.79 -18.37
CA ALA A 187 17.63 -24.11 -18.87
C ALA A 187 16.48 -25.14 -19.01
N GLY A 188 15.28 -24.68 -19.41
CA GLY A 188 14.10 -25.54 -19.60
C GLY A 188 13.27 -25.83 -18.33
N SER A 189 13.73 -25.38 -17.15
CA SER A 189 13.01 -25.54 -15.88
C SER A 189 12.44 -24.21 -15.39
N GLN A 190 11.23 -24.22 -14.82
CA GLN A 190 10.68 -23.05 -14.13
C GLN A 190 11.38 -22.87 -12.78
N VAL A 191 12.00 -21.71 -12.61
CA VAL A 191 12.69 -21.32 -11.38
C VAL A 191 12.02 -20.04 -10.87
N PRO A 192 11.81 -19.88 -9.55
CA PRO A 192 11.37 -18.60 -8.98
C PRO A 192 12.29 -17.47 -9.47
N GLU A 193 11.68 -16.48 -10.10
CA GLU A 193 12.36 -15.25 -10.50
C GLU A 193 12.40 -14.32 -9.29
N THR A 194 13.51 -14.34 -8.58
CA THR A 194 13.76 -13.53 -7.39
C THR A 194 13.62 -12.01 -7.63
N ARG A 195 13.62 -11.58 -8.89
CA ARG A 195 13.56 -10.17 -9.33
C ARG A 195 12.17 -9.69 -9.76
N GLY A 196 11.21 -10.60 -9.91
CA GLY A 196 9.84 -10.27 -10.29
C GLY A 196 9.01 -9.79 -9.11
N THR A 197 7.90 -9.09 -9.38
CA THR A 197 6.92 -8.78 -8.34
C THR A 197 5.99 -9.98 -8.13
N THR A 198 5.58 -10.21 -6.88
CA THR A 198 4.55 -11.23 -6.59
C THR A 198 3.24 -10.82 -7.28
N HIS A 199 2.54 -11.78 -7.88
CA HIS A 199 1.23 -11.52 -8.46
C HIS A 199 0.19 -11.33 -7.33
N PRO A 200 -0.63 -10.26 -7.33
CA PRO A 200 -1.56 -9.95 -6.23
C PRO A 200 -2.80 -10.84 -6.17
N ARG A 201 -2.79 -12.05 -6.78
CA ARG A 201 -3.99 -12.88 -7.01
C ARG A 201 -4.67 -13.34 -5.73
N TYR A 202 -3.91 -13.61 -4.67
CA TYR A 202 -4.51 -14.07 -3.41
C TYR A 202 -5.34 -12.98 -2.73
N ILE A 203 -5.04 -11.70 -3.00
CA ILE A 203 -5.81 -10.58 -2.49
C ILE A 203 -6.84 -10.13 -3.53
N SER A 204 -6.41 -9.83 -4.75
CA SER A 204 -7.27 -9.33 -5.83
C SER A 204 -8.30 -10.33 -6.34
N GLN A 205 -8.07 -11.64 -6.20
CA GLN A 205 -8.99 -12.69 -6.65
C GLN A 205 -9.53 -13.49 -5.46
N LEU A 206 -8.69 -14.20 -4.69
CA LEU A 206 -9.18 -15.11 -3.65
C LEU A 206 -9.97 -14.37 -2.56
N LEU A 207 -9.36 -13.37 -1.91
CA LEU A 207 -10.06 -12.58 -0.89
C LEU A 207 -11.30 -11.90 -1.47
N ILE A 208 -11.19 -11.28 -2.64
CA ILE A 208 -12.32 -10.60 -3.29
C ILE A 208 -13.46 -11.57 -3.63
N MET A 209 -13.18 -12.78 -4.10
CA MET A 209 -14.22 -13.79 -4.37
C MET A 209 -14.93 -14.21 -3.09
N ILE A 210 -14.21 -14.39 -1.99
CA ILE A 210 -14.79 -14.68 -0.67
C ILE A 210 -15.71 -13.52 -0.25
N LEU A 211 -15.21 -12.29 -0.30
CA LEU A 211 -15.98 -11.10 0.07
C LEU A 211 -17.22 -10.92 -0.82
N ARG A 212 -17.11 -11.18 -2.14
CA ARG A 212 -18.26 -11.12 -3.07
C ARG A 212 -19.35 -12.14 -2.72
N GLY A 213 -19.00 -13.28 -2.15
CA GLY A 213 -19.99 -14.26 -1.67
C GLY A 213 -20.83 -13.76 -0.48
N MET A 214 -20.31 -12.79 0.28
CA MET A 214 -20.97 -12.20 1.46
C MET A 214 -21.55 -10.80 1.19
N GLY A 215 -21.37 -10.27 -0.02
CA GLY A 215 -21.73 -8.91 -0.37
C GLY A 215 -22.01 -8.73 -1.85
N LYS A 216 -21.64 -7.57 -2.37
CA LYS A 216 -21.81 -7.22 -3.78
C LYS A 216 -20.60 -6.48 -4.31
N GLU A 217 -20.46 -6.44 -5.62
CA GLU A 217 -19.43 -5.61 -6.25
C GLU A 217 -19.69 -4.12 -5.97
N ALA A 218 -18.66 -3.42 -5.50
CA ALA A 218 -18.76 -2.01 -5.21
C ALA A 218 -18.57 -1.18 -6.48
N THR A 219 -19.43 -0.18 -6.68
CA THR A 219 -19.22 0.82 -7.72
C THR A 219 -18.28 1.89 -7.19
N VAL A 220 -17.04 1.87 -7.64
CA VAL A 220 -15.97 2.77 -7.18
C VAL A 220 -15.45 3.64 -8.31
N ASN A 221 -15.13 4.89 -8.00
CA ASN A 221 -14.52 5.80 -8.96
C ASN A 221 -13.06 5.40 -9.17
N ARG A 222 -12.76 4.89 -10.38
CA ARG A 222 -11.40 4.52 -10.75
C ARG A 222 -10.65 5.72 -11.29
N ILE A 223 -9.45 5.90 -10.77
CA ILE A 223 -8.48 6.89 -11.25
C ILE A 223 -7.45 6.18 -12.13
N THR A 224 -7.13 6.80 -13.26
CA THR A 224 -6.05 6.34 -14.14
C THR A 224 -4.85 7.25 -13.95
N LYS A 225 -3.72 6.66 -13.60
CA LYS A 225 -2.45 7.35 -13.34
C LYS A 225 -1.39 6.92 -14.33
N ARG A 226 -0.56 7.88 -14.74
CA ARG A 226 0.69 7.63 -15.49
C ARG A 226 1.83 7.55 -14.50
N ILE A 227 2.29 6.33 -14.22
CA ILE A 227 3.35 6.06 -13.26
C ILE A 227 4.69 6.00 -14.00
N ALA A 228 5.69 6.68 -13.45
CA ALA A 228 7.09 6.38 -13.73
C ALA A 228 7.60 5.49 -12.57
N ASP A 229 7.92 4.24 -12.88
CA ASP A 229 8.60 3.33 -11.96
C ASP A 229 10.06 3.22 -12.43
N ASP A 230 10.95 3.99 -11.81
CA ASP A 230 12.36 4.00 -12.16
C ASP A 230 13.05 2.77 -11.55
N VAL A 231 13.63 1.94 -12.42
CA VAL A 231 14.36 0.73 -12.03
C VAL A 231 15.84 0.95 -12.30
N CYS A 232 16.62 1.01 -11.22
CA CYS A 232 18.08 1.15 -11.29
C CYS A 232 18.75 -0.14 -10.85
N TRP A 233 19.71 -0.63 -11.63
CA TRP A 233 20.39 -1.88 -11.34
C TRP A 233 21.83 -1.87 -11.83
N HIS A 234 22.75 -2.21 -10.93
CA HIS A 234 24.15 -2.44 -11.28
C HIS A 234 24.72 -3.60 -10.47
N ASN A 235 24.79 -4.78 -11.09
CA ASN A 235 25.42 -5.98 -10.52
C ASN A 235 24.95 -6.36 -9.10
N ALA A 236 23.66 -6.17 -8.81
CA ALA A 236 23.05 -6.45 -7.50
C ALA A 236 22.07 -7.65 -7.55
N GLU A 237 21.71 -8.18 -6.37
CA GLU A 237 20.72 -9.28 -6.25
C GLU A 237 19.33 -8.82 -6.72
N LYS A 238 18.86 -7.70 -6.14
CA LYS A 238 17.62 -7.02 -6.48
C LYS A 238 17.90 -5.60 -6.98
N PRO A 239 17.15 -5.12 -7.99
CA PRO A 239 17.25 -3.74 -8.44
C PRO A 239 16.68 -2.78 -7.39
N TRP A 240 17.21 -1.56 -7.39
CA TRP A 240 16.54 -0.45 -6.75
C TRP A 240 15.27 -0.10 -7.53
N ARG A 241 14.19 0.19 -6.81
CA ARG A 241 12.93 0.68 -7.37
C ARG A 241 12.39 1.83 -6.54
N SER A 242 11.86 2.85 -7.21
CA SER A 242 11.21 3.95 -6.52
C SER A 242 10.00 3.45 -5.72
N ARG A 243 9.93 3.78 -4.44
CA ARG A 243 8.78 3.47 -3.58
C ARG A 243 7.58 4.40 -3.80
N PHE A 244 7.83 5.59 -4.35
CA PHE A 244 6.78 6.49 -4.83
C PHE A 244 6.71 6.44 -6.34
N GLY A 245 5.65 5.85 -6.88
CA GLY A 245 5.29 6.00 -8.29
C GLY A 245 4.90 7.44 -8.58
N LEU A 246 5.89 8.29 -8.86
CA LEU A 246 5.66 9.70 -9.16
C LEU A 246 4.86 9.81 -10.46
N CYS A 247 3.68 10.41 -10.34
CA CYS A 247 2.85 10.77 -11.47
C CYS A 247 3.32 12.13 -11.99
N SER A 248 3.73 12.21 -13.26
CA SER A 248 3.68 13.51 -13.92
C SER A 248 2.22 13.77 -14.26
N VAL A 249 1.73 14.93 -13.83
CA VAL A 249 0.45 15.48 -14.28
C VAL A 249 0.53 15.75 -15.79
#